data_AF-A0A972KEV5-F1
#
_entry.id   AF-A0A972KEV5-F1
#
_cell.length_a   1.000
_cell.length_b   1.000
_cell.length_c   1.000
_cell.angle_alpha   90.00
_cell.angle_beta   90.00
_cell.angle_gamma   90.00
#
_symmetry.space_group_name_H-M   'P 1'
#
loop_
_entity.id
_entity.type
_entity.pdbx_description
1 polymer ?
#
loop_
_entity_poly.entity_id
_entity_poly.type
_entity_poly.pdbx_seq_one_letter_code
_entity_poly.pdbx_strand_id
1 'polypeptide(L)' 'MKNENADKAFEPSSWSGWTRKDSEALVALYLMDYFRTLDDYYLEEAVAIARDDGVDLERIMRQIRFKQA' A
#
# COMPACT_ATOMS: atom_id res chain seq x y z
N MET A 1 26.42 23.67 35.66
CA MET A 1 25.60 23.50 34.43
C MET A 1 25.40 22.01 34.22
N LYS A 2 24.22 21.47 34.53
CA LYS A 2 23.84 20.10 34.16
C LYS A 2 23.11 20.22 32.81
N ASN A 3 23.58 19.52 31.79
CA ASN A 3 22.94 19.52 30.48
C ASN A 3 21.74 18.57 30.53
N GLU A 4 20.55 19.11 30.81
CA GLU A 4 19.31 18.34 30.98
C GLU A 4 18.74 17.75 29.68
N ASN A 5 19.56 17.46 28.67
CA ASN A 5 19.08 17.06 27.33
C ASN A 5 19.85 15.89 26.71
N ALA A 6 20.38 14.95 27.51
CA ALA A 6 21.15 13.83 26.97
C ALA A 6 20.33 12.60 26.58
N ASP A 7 19.10 12.41 27.08
CA ASP A 7 18.42 11.10 26.99
C ASP A 7 17.01 11.15 26.39
N LYS A 8 16.77 12.02 25.39
CA LYS A 8 15.67 11.71 24.46
C LYS A 8 16.21 10.73 23.44
N ALA A 9 16.29 9.46 23.84
CA ALA A 9 16.36 8.36 22.90
C ALA A 9 15.31 8.62 21.82
N PHE A 10 15.76 8.68 20.57
CA PHE A 10 14.88 8.78 19.42
C PHE A 10 14.06 7.49 19.43
N GLU A 11 12.90 7.48 20.09
CA GLU A 11 11.94 6.40 19.89
C GLU A 11 11.65 6.43 18.41
N PRO A 12 12.05 5.40 17.63
CA PRO A 12 11.62 5.32 16.25
C PRO A 12 10.11 5.31 16.34
N SER A 13 9.49 6.45 16.00
CA SER A 13 8.04 6.64 16.02
C SER A 13 7.46 5.34 15.54
N SER A 14 6.66 4.67 16.35
CA SER A 14 6.15 3.35 16.04
C SER A 14 5.52 3.40 14.65
N TRP A 15 6.30 3.01 13.64
CA TRP A 15 5.81 2.62 12.33
C TRP A 15 5.02 1.37 12.66
N SER A 16 3.79 1.55 13.13
CA SER A 16 2.79 0.51 13.26
C SER A 16 2.81 -0.18 11.91
N GLY A 17 3.33 -1.41 11.90
CA GLY A 17 3.82 -2.06 10.68
C GLY A 17 2.77 -2.06 9.58
N TRP A 18 3.26 -2.09 8.34
CA TRP A 18 2.46 -2.25 7.14
C TRP A 18 1.40 -3.34 7.35
N THR A 19 0.13 -2.97 7.28
CA THR A 19 -0.98 -3.90 7.47
C THR A 19 -1.48 -4.41 6.13
N ARG A 20 -2.14 -5.58 6.14
CA ARG A 20 -2.84 -6.09 4.96
C ARG A 20 -3.82 -5.07 4.36
N LYS A 21 -4.43 -4.22 5.18
CA LYS A 21 -5.36 -3.18 4.71
C LYS A 21 -4.64 -2.10 3.91
N ASP A 22 -3.40 -1.79 4.28
CA ASP A 22 -2.54 -0.85 3.55
C ASP A 22 -2.15 -1.46 2.19
N SER A 23 -1.83 -2.77 2.15
CA SER A 23 -1.62 -3.52 0.90
C SER A 23 -2.84 -3.49 -0.01
N GLU A 24 -4.04 -3.74 0.53
CA GLU A 24 -5.30 -3.68 -0.23
C GLU A 24 -5.53 -2.28 -0.83
N ALA A 25 -5.24 -1.23 -0.06
CA ALA A 25 -5.35 0.15 -0.54
C ALA A 25 -4.33 0.45 -1.64
N LEU A 26 -3.08 -0.02 -1.50
CA LEU A 26 -2.04 0.19 -2.49
C LEU A 26 -2.32 -0.57 -3.80
N VAL A 27 -2.73 -1.84 -3.71
CA VAL A 27 -3.17 -2.63 -4.87
C VAL A 27 -4.31 -1.91 -5.60
N ALA A 28 -5.25 -1.31 -4.86
CA ALA A 28 -6.34 -0.56 -5.46
C ALA A 28 -5.85 0.68 -6.23
N LEU A 29 -4.88 1.42 -5.70
CA LEU A 29 -4.28 2.57 -6.38
C LEU A 29 -3.62 2.18 -7.70
N TYR A 30 -2.80 1.13 -7.68
CA TYR A 30 -2.14 0.61 -8.88
C TYR A 30 -3.16 0.15 -9.94
N LEU A 31 -4.20 -0.59 -9.55
CA LEU A 31 -5.24 -1.02 -10.48
C LEU A 31 -6.04 0.16 -11.06
N MET A 32 -6.27 1.23 -10.29
CA MET A 32 -6.90 2.44 -10.82
C MET A 32 -6.04 3.12 -11.89
N ASP A 33 -4.73 3.21 -11.68
CA ASP A 33 -3.81 3.77 -12.67
C ASP A 33 -3.68 2.88 -13.90
N TYR A 34 -3.64 1.56 -13.72
CA TYR A 34 -3.71 0.60 -14.82
C TYR A 34 -4.97 0.82 -15.66
N PHE A 35 -6.16 0.89 -15.08
CA PHE A 35 -7.39 1.09 -15.87
C PHE A 35 -7.46 2.45 -16.55
N ARG A 36 -6.78 3.47 -16.02
CA ARG A 36 -6.71 4.81 -16.62
C ARG A 36 -5.74 4.89 -17.78
N THR A 37 -4.62 4.16 -17.72
CA THR A 37 -3.48 4.32 -18.63
C THR A 37 -3.28 3.12 -19.56
N LEU A 38 -3.77 1.95 -19.17
CA LEU A 38 -3.47 0.64 -19.76
C LEU A 38 -1.96 0.31 -19.77
N ASP A 39 -1.21 0.87 -18.82
CA ASP A 39 0.21 0.58 -18.64
C ASP A 39 0.39 -0.65 -17.72
N ASP A 40 0.93 -1.73 -18.30
CA ASP A 40 1.12 -3.02 -17.64
C ASP A 40 2.04 -2.93 -16.40
N TYR A 41 2.91 -1.92 -16.31
CA TYR A 41 3.72 -1.68 -15.12
C TYR A 41 2.87 -1.63 -13.84
N TYR A 42 1.74 -0.92 -13.88
CA TYR A 42 0.86 -0.81 -12.72
C TYR A 42 0.14 -2.12 -12.39
N LEU A 43 -0.15 -2.93 -13.42
CA LEU A 43 -0.74 -4.25 -13.22
C LEU A 43 0.28 -5.21 -12.56
N GLU A 44 1.53 -5.18 -13.01
CA GLU A 44 2.62 -6.00 -12.45
C GLU A 44 2.85 -5.69 -10.97
N GLU A 45 2.91 -4.41 -10.60
CA GLU A 45 3.06 -3.97 -9.21
C GLU A 45 1.87 -4.43 -8.34
N ALA A 46 0.63 -4.26 -8.84
CA ALA A 46 -0.57 -4.74 -8.13
C ALA A 46 -0.54 -6.26 -7.89
N VAL A 47 -0.10 -7.04 -8.89
CA VAL A 47 0.02 -8.49 -8.79
C VAL A 47 1.11 -8.88 -7.78
N ALA A 48 2.26 -8.21 -7.80
CA ALA A 48 3.38 -8.48 -6.90
C ALA A 48 2.97 -8.28 -5.44
N ILE A 49 2.42 -7.11 -5.11
CA ILE A 49 1.94 -6.79 -3.75
C ILE A 49 0.85 -7.77 -3.34
N ALA A 50 -0.09 -8.07 -4.24
CA ALA A 50 -1.18 -8.97 -3.89
C ALA A 50 -0.75 -10.40 -3.59
N ARG A 51 0.25 -10.89 -4.34
CA ARG A 51 0.87 -12.19 -4.09
C ARG A 51 1.62 -12.20 -2.76
N ASP A 52 2.46 -11.20 -2.52
CA ASP A 52 3.38 -11.19 -1.39
C ASP A 52 2.63 -10.98 -0.05
N ASP A 53 1.57 -10.17 -0.06
CA ASP A 53 0.77 -9.86 1.15
C ASP A 53 -0.54 -10.66 1.25
N GLY A 54 -0.79 -11.57 0.32
CA GLY A 54 -1.99 -12.43 0.30
C GLY A 54 -3.30 -11.66 0.11
N VAL A 55 -3.28 -10.56 -0.64
CA VAL A 55 -4.44 -9.75 -0.99
C VAL A 55 -5.23 -10.42 -2.14
N ASP A 56 -6.56 -10.35 -2.05
CA ASP A 56 -7.46 -10.83 -3.10
C ASP A 56 -7.53 -9.83 -4.26
N LEU A 57 -6.62 -9.97 -5.23
CA LEU A 57 -6.51 -9.11 -6.41
C LEU A 57 -7.81 -9.10 -7.23
N GLU A 58 -8.43 -10.26 -7.43
CA GLU A 58 -9.61 -10.39 -8.28
C GLU A 58 -10.82 -9.64 -7.68
N ARG A 59 -10.99 -9.72 -6.35
CA ARG A 59 -12.01 -8.94 -5.63
C ARG A 59 -11.80 -7.44 -5.83
N ILE A 60 -10.58 -6.94 -5.67
CA ILE A 60 -10.28 -5.50 -5.79
C ILE A 60 -10.45 -5.03 -7.24
N MET A 61 -9.95 -5.79 -8.20
CA MET A 61 -10.08 -5.48 -9.63
C MET A 61 -11.55 -5.36 -10.06
N ARG A 62 -12.40 -6.28 -9.59
CA ARG A 62 -13.87 -6.19 -9.79
C ARG A 62 -14.44 -4.91 -9.17
N GLN A 63 -14.10 -4.60 -7.93
CA GLN A 63 -14.59 -3.39 -7.25
C GLN A 63 -14.23 -2.10 -7.99
N ILE A 64 -13.03 -2.01 -8.56
CA ILE A 64 -12.58 -0.80 -9.28
C ILE A 64 -13.27 -0.69 -10.64
N ARG A 65 -13.31 -1.78 -11.42
CA ARG A 65 -13.91 -1.79 -12.75
C ARG A 65 -15.38 -1.39 -12.74
N PHE A 66 -16.14 -1.85 -11.73
CA PHE A 66 -17.57 -1.53 -11.60
C PHE A 66 -17.85 -0.21 -10.87
N LYS A 67 -16.85 0.44 -10.26
CA LYS A 67 -16.99 1.82 -9.75
C LYS A 67 -16.77 2.88 -10.83
N GLN A 68 -16.11 2.52 -11.93
CA GLN A 68 -15.86 3.43 -13.06
C GLN A 68 -16.91 3.32 -14.18
N ALA A 69 -17.83 2.36 -14.08
CA ALA A 69 -18.96 2.17 -14.99
C ALA A 69 -20.20 2.94 -14.50
#